data_AF-A0A7T1WRY1-F1
#
_entry.id   AF-A0A7T1WRY1-F1
#
_cell.length_a   1.000
_cell.length_b   1.000
_cell.length_c   1.000
_cell.angle_alpha   90.00
_cell.angle_beta   90.00
_cell.angle_gamma   90.00
#
_symmetry.space_group_name_H-M   'P 1'
#
loop_
_entity.id
_entity.type
_entity.pdbx_description
1 polymer ?
#
loop_
_entity_poly.entity_id
_entity_poly.type
_entity_poly.pdbx_seq_one_letter_code
_entity_poly.pdbx_strand_id
1 'polypeptide(L)'
;MQPVTAPSAVPAGGLASLARTRPHPEDLRLLRAGMHSRRLVLLKSLLTHAERHAVPPSVRQRLNRHWRLLEQAEGDDPPAFREALAYPSVGTWIMHALSMPPGDGDVLGALAAAVALSTRTGFRMTLSAPGGLLTLPGIGVYSAHAELVRVVAGPRSLRLAPAHRRSGITLLPPYNRATGPGWRGLRPLPGSSTLLDDLDPWRAGTLPAHRSGPPITGGAAADSGRARDWTARWQAALALLAGADPGRLWEIAALVRSVVPITRLAQGGFSATLGSAPGAVITELPETAWGLVAVLVHETHHSKLTVLEDLTPLRLEGGRAVHHVAWRPDPRPVGAVLHGTYAHLALADLWHHLAARRGATPDARTAARARREAYRGQVAEALVVLRGSGELTPEGGRFTDGMAWHLASLTERSARYRPRSQEPVTGR
;
A
#
# COMPACT_ATOMS: atom_id res chain seq x y z
N MET A 1 15.05 -30.62 -11.64
CA MET A 1 14.07 -29.52 -11.57
C MET A 1 12.96 -29.97 -10.63
N GLN A 2 13.05 -29.63 -9.34
CA GLN A 2 12.01 -30.00 -8.38
C GLN A 2 10.75 -29.14 -8.64
N PRO A 3 9.54 -29.71 -8.46
CA PRO A 3 8.30 -29.00 -8.69
C PRO A 3 8.22 -27.77 -7.78
N VAL A 4 7.76 -26.66 -8.36
CA VAL A 4 7.54 -25.39 -7.66
C VAL A 4 6.63 -25.65 -6.47
N THR A 5 7.20 -25.37 -5.30
CA THR A 5 6.70 -25.60 -3.95
C THR A 5 5.26 -25.15 -3.76
N ALA A 6 4.51 -25.92 -2.98
CA ALA A 6 3.29 -25.51 -2.30
C ALA A 6 3.45 -24.09 -1.71
N PRO A 7 2.38 -23.28 -1.58
CA PRO A 7 2.46 -22.00 -0.91
C PRO A 7 3.14 -22.22 0.44
N SER A 8 4.23 -21.51 0.71
CA SER A 8 4.91 -21.57 2.00
C SER A 8 3.89 -21.15 3.04
N ALA A 9 3.28 -22.13 3.72
CA ALA A 9 2.26 -21.88 4.72
C ALA A 9 2.82 -20.90 5.75
N VAL A 10 2.07 -19.85 6.06
CA VAL A 10 2.48 -18.91 7.09
C VAL A 10 2.62 -19.69 8.40
N PRO A 11 3.78 -19.64 9.08
CA PRO A 11 3.95 -20.36 10.35
C PRO A 11 2.85 -19.97 11.34
N ALA A 12 2.35 -20.93 12.11
CA ALA A 12 1.24 -20.69 13.05
C ALA A 12 1.50 -19.50 13.99
N GLY A 13 2.75 -19.32 14.45
CA GLY A 13 3.16 -18.17 15.25
C GLY A 13 3.06 -16.84 14.51
N GLY A 14 3.42 -16.79 13.22
CA GLY A 14 3.28 -15.59 12.39
C GLY A 14 1.82 -15.24 12.11
N LEU A 15 0.98 -16.25 11.85
CA LEU A 15 -0.47 -16.05 11.68
C LEU A 15 -1.10 -15.48 12.96
N ALA A 16 -0.76 -16.04 14.12
CA ALA A 16 -1.24 -15.58 15.41
C ALA A 16 -0.72 -14.18 15.78
N SER A 17 0.51 -13.84 15.38
CA SER A 17 1.08 -12.50 15.57
C SER A 17 0.33 -11.46 14.73
N LEU A 18 0.17 -11.73 13.42
CA LEU A 18 -0.55 -10.84 12.51
C LEU A 18 -2.01 -10.61 12.94
N ALA A 19 -2.71 -11.66 13.39
CA ALA A 19 -4.09 -11.57 13.87
C ALA A 19 -4.29 -10.53 14.99
N ARG A 20 -3.24 -10.18 15.73
CA ARG A 20 -3.29 -9.20 16.83
C ARG A 20 -3.13 -7.76 16.36
N THR A 21 -2.95 -7.47 15.07
CA THR A 21 -2.82 -6.09 14.52
C THR A 21 -1.65 -5.25 15.06
N ARG A 22 -0.83 -5.80 15.95
CA ARG A 22 0.32 -5.12 16.54
C ARG A 22 1.54 -5.26 15.62
N PRO A 23 2.41 -4.24 15.61
CA PRO A 23 3.60 -4.25 14.77
C PRO A 23 4.64 -5.25 15.30
N HIS A 24 5.19 -6.08 14.41
CA HIS A 24 6.25 -7.03 14.75
C HIS A 24 7.26 -7.16 13.58
N PRO A 25 8.60 -7.15 13.83
CA PRO A 25 9.60 -7.23 12.77
C PRO A 25 9.54 -8.49 11.89
N GLU A 26 9.22 -9.64 12.48
CA GLU A 26 9.08 -10.90 11.73
C GLU A 26 7.89 -10.85 10.77
N ASP A 27 6.77 -10.27 11.20
CA ASP A 27 5.56 -10.15 10.39
C ASP A 27 5.81 -9.26 9.17
N LEU A 28 6.57 -8.17 9.35
CA LEU A 28 6.99 -7.31 8.24
C LEU A 28 7.86 -8.07 7.22
N ARG A 29 8.81 -8.89 7.69
CA ARG A 29 9.65 -9.70 6.79
C ARG A 29 8.83 -10.72 6.01
N LEU A 30 7.90 -11.40 6.69
CA LEU A 30 6.96 -12.33 6.07
C LEU A 30 6.13 -11.64 4.97
N LEU A 31 5.52 -10.48 5.27
CA LEU A 31 4.71 -9.74 4.32
C LEU A 31 5.53 -9.24 3.11
N ARG A 32 6.75 -8.75 3.33
CA ARG A 32 7.64 -8.34 2.23
C ARG A 32 8.03 -9.52 1.33
N ALA A 33 8.31 -10.69 1.91
CA ALA A 33 8.61 -11.90 1.15
C ALA A 33 7.39 -12.38 0.35
N GLY A 34 6.19 -12.32 0.95
CA GLY A 34 4.94 -12.66 0.26
C GLY A 34 4.62 -11.72 -0.90
N MET A 35 4.77 -10.42 -0.68
CA MET A 35 4.59 -9.42 -1.74
C MET A 35 5.57 -9.65 -2.89
N HIS A 36 6.86 -9.89 -2.59
CA HIS A 36 7.85 -10.18 -3.62
C HIS A 36 7.50 -11.45 -4.41
N SER A 37 7.13 -12.53 -3.73
CA SER A 37 6.72 -13.79 -4.35
C SER A 37 5.50 -13.59 -5.27
N ARG A 38 4.48 -12.86 -4.81
CA ARG A 38 3.32 -12.49 -5.62
C ARG A 38 3.74 -11.74 -6.89
N ARG A 39 4.63 -10.75 -6.78
CA ARG A 39 5.10 -9.96 -7.94
C ARG A 39 5.82 -10.83 -8.95
N LEU A 40 6.68 -11.75 -8.52
CA LEU A 40 7.35 -12.70 -9.40
C LEU A 40 6.37 -13.63 -10.12
N VAL A 41 5.37 -14.15 -9.39
CA VAL A 41 4.30 -14.98 -9.99
C VAL A 41 3.54 -14.19 -11.05
N LEU A 42 3.13 -12.95 -10.76
CA LEU A 42 2.40 -12.12 -11.72
C LEU A 42 3.25 -11.75 -12.95
N LEU A 43 4.55 -11.45 -12.77
CA LEU A 43 5.49 -11.23 -13.88
C LEU A 43 5.65 -12.49 -14.74
N LYS A 44 5.80 -13.66 -14.12
CA LYS A 44 5.87 -14.94 -14.85
C LYS A 44 4.56 -15.25 -15.59
N SER A 45 3.43 -14.89 -15.00
CA SER A 45 2.12 -15.00 -15.66
C SER A 45 2.04 -14.14 -16.92
N LEU A 46 2.65 -12.95 -16.95
CA LEU A 46 2.73 -12.13 -18.18
C LEU A 46 3.50 -12.84 -19.29
N LEU A 47 4.66 -13.43 -18.96
CA LEU A 47 5.46 -14.18 -19.92
C LEU A 47 4.68 -15.39 -20.45
N THR A 48 4.10 -16.17 -19.55
CA THR A 48 3.27 -17.33 -19.88
C THR A 48 2.06 -16.93 -20.73
N HIS A 49 1.43 -15.80 -20.43
CA HIS A 49 0.31 -15.26 -21.18
C HIS A 49 0.73 -14.92 -22.62
N ALA A 50 1.90 -14.32 -22.83
CA ALA A 50 2.44 -14.04 -24.16
C ALA A 50 2.87 -15.29 -24.95
N GLU A 51 3.32 -16.35 -24.27
CA GLU A 51 3.69 -17.62 -24.91
C GLU A 51 2.48 -18.40 -25.42
N ARG A 52 1.38 -18.38 -24.67
CA ARG A 52 0.13 -19.10 -25.00
C ARG A 52 -0.66 -18.48 -26.15
N HIS A 53 -0.40 -17.21 -26.48
CA HIS A 53 -1.10 -16.50 -27.55
C HIS A 53 -0.17 -16.28 -28.75
N ALA A 54 -0.73 -16.37 -29.95
CA ALA A 54 -0.01 -16.08 -31.19
C ALA A 54 0.27 -14.57 -31.30
N VAL A 55 1.42 -14.13 -30.79
CA VAL A 55 1.89 -12.75 -30.95
C VAL A 55 2.80 -12.61 -32.19
N PRO A 56 2.82 -11.45 -32.86
CA PRO A 56 3.79 -11.18 -33.92
C PRO A 56 5.25 -11.36 -33.44
N PRO A 57 6.18 -11.83 -34.30
CA PRO A 57 7.58 -12.03 -33.92
C PRO A 57 8.25 -10.79 -33.30
N SER A 58 7.91 -9.60 -33.79
CA SER A 58 8.43 -8.33 -33.29
C SER A 58 7.96 -8.03 -31.85
N VAL A 59 6.73 -8.39 -31.50
CA VAL A 59 6.19 -8.28 -30.13
C VAL A 59 6.94 -9.22 -29.20
N ARG A 60 7.09 -10.49 -29.61
CA ARG A 60 7.84 -11.50 -28.83
C ARG A 60 9.28 -11.08 -28.57
N GLN A 61 9.96 -10.54 -29.59
CA GLN A 61 11.34 -10.05 -29.45
C GLN A 61 11.42 -8.88 -28.45
N ARG A 62 10.47 -7.94 -28.48
CA ARG A 62 10.41 -6.83 -27.50
C ARG A 62 10.17 -7.35 -26.07
N LEU A 63 9.20 -8.24 -25.87
CA LEU A 63 8.92 -8.83 -24.56
C LEU A 63 10.15 -9.55 -23.98
N ASN A 64 10.81 -10.39 -24.78
CA ASN A 64 12.03 -11.08 -24.37
C ASN A 64 13.17 -10.11 -24.00
N ARG A 65 13.25 -8.96 -24.67
CA ARG A 65 14.24 -7.92 -24.34
C ARG A 65 13.93 -7.24 -23.01
N HIS A 66 12.67 -6.92 -22.74
CA HIS A 66 12.25 -6.34 -21.46
C HIS A 66 12.42 -7.33 -20.31
N TRP A 67 12.15 -8.61 -20.56
CA TRP A 67 12.40 -9.68 -19.59
C TRP A 67 13.89 -9.79 -19.23
N ARG A 68 14.78 -9.85 -20.23
CA ARG A 68 16.24 -9.87 -19.99
C ARG A 68 16.74 -8.66 -19.22
N LEU A 69 16.13 -7.49 -19.42
CA LEU A 69 16.47 -6.30 -18.63
C LEU A 69 16.07 -6.46 -17.16
N LEU A 70 14.94 -7.09 -16.87
CA LEU A 70 14.54 -7.40 -15.50
C LEU A 70 15.48 -8.42 -14.86
N GLU A 71 15.88 -9.48 -15.60
CA GLU A 71 16.86 -10.47 -15.13
C GLU A 71 18.23 -9.83 -14.84
N GLN A 72 18.70 -8.93 -15.71
CA GLN A 72 19.93 -8.18 -15.47
C GLN A 72 19.80 -7.26 -14.24
N ALA A 73 18.66 -6.56 -14.11
CA ALA A 73 18.41 -5.68 -12.97
C ALA A 73 18.38 -6.44 -11.64
N GLU A 74 17.79 -7.64 -11.62
CA GLU A 74 17.84 -8.53 -10.46
C GLU A 74 19.28 -8.96 -10.13
N GLY A 75 20.09 -9.29 -11.15
CA GLY A 75 21.49 -9.66 -10.96
C GLY A 75 22.38 -8.51 -10.45
N ASP A 76 22.13 -7.28 -10.91
CA ASP A 76 22.94 -6.11 -10.56
C ASP A 76 22.72 -5.65 -9.10
N ASP A 77 21.47 -5.63 -8.62
CA ASP A 77 21.12 -5.23 -7.25
C ASP A 77 19.84 -5.94 -6.77
N PRO A 78 19.94 -7.19 -6.25
CA PRO A 78 18.77 -7.95 -5.82
C PRO A 78 17.92 -7.25 -4.75
N PRO A 79 18.50 -6.59 -3.72
CA PRO A 79 17.73 -5.79 -2.76
C PRO A 79 16.95 -4.64 -3.41
N ALA A 80 17.59 -3.83 -4.28
CA ALA A 80 16.89 -2.73 -4.96
C ALA A 80 15.83 -3.22 -5.94
N PHE A 81 16.06 -4.37 -6.59
CA PHE A 81 15.07 -5.02 -7.46
C PHE A 81 13.80 -5.39 -6.68
N ARG A 82 13.96 -6.02 -5.51
CA ARG A 82 12.83 -6.36 -4.61
C ARG A 82 12.06 -5.11 -4.18
N GLU A 83 12.77 -4.06 -3.81
CA GLU A 83 12.20 -2.78 -3.41
C GLU A 83 11.45 -2.08 -4.54
N ALA A 84 11.97 -2.14 -5.78
CA ALA A 84 11.32 -1.59 -6.96
C ALA A 84 10.03 -2.34 -7.29
N LEU A 85 10.06 -3.69 -7.27
CA LEU A 85 8.85 -4.50 -7.50
C LEU A 85 7.80 -4.37 -6.40
N ALA A 86 8.22 -4.05 -5.18
CA ALA A 86 7.34 -3.79 -4.05
C ALA A 86 6.65 -2.42 -4.13
N TYR A 87 7.05 -1.53 -5.05
CA TYR A 87 6.36 -0.24 -5.19
C TYR A 87 4.88 -0.46 -5.59
N PRO A 88 3.90 0.23 -4.96
CA PRO A 88 2.50 -0.17 -5.08
C PRO A 88 1.97 -0.18 -6.52
N SER A 89 2.28 0.85 -7.33
CA SER A 89 1.77 0.94 -8.70
C SER A 89 2.38 -0.11 -9.63
N VAL A 90 3.54 -0.69 -9.33
CA VAL A 90 4.07 -1.82 -10.12
C VAL A 90 3.07 -2.98 -10.17
N GLY A 91 2.34 -3.22 -9.08
CA GLY A 91 1.28 -4.22 -9.06
C GLY A 91 0.11 -3.90 -9.97
N THR A 92 -0.36 -2.65 -9.99
CA THR A 92 -1.46 -2.24 -10.88
C THR A 92 -1.04 -2.27 -12.33
N TRP A 93 0.21 -1.91 -12.64
CA TRP A 93 0.79 -2.04 -13.98
C TRP A 93 0.83 -3.48 -14.47
N ILE A 94 1.31 -4.42 -13.64
CA ILE A 94 1.34 -5.84 -14.01
C ILE A 94 -0.08 -6.38 -14.23
N MET A 95 -1.03 -6.04 -13.36
CA MET A 95 -2.42 -6.45 -13.51
C MET A 95 -3.09 -5.83 -14.75
N HIS A 96 -2.78 -4.57 -15.06
CA HIS A 96 -3.24 -3.93 -16.28
C HIS A 96 -2.67 -4.64 -17.51
N ALA A 97 -1.37 -4.93 -17.53
CA ALA A 97 -0.74 -5.68 -18.61
C ALA A 97 -1.37 -7.08 -18.81
N LEU A 98 -1.75 -7.77 -17.73
CA LEU A 98 -2.45 -9.07 -17.80
C LEU A 98 -3.90 -8.97 -18.31
N SER A 99 -4.51 -7.78 -18.24
CA SER A 99 -5.87 -7.53 -18.73
C SER A 99 -5.93 -7.14 -20.21
N MET A 100 -4.77 -6.88 -20.83
CA MET A 100 -4.65 -6.46 -22.22
C MET A 100 -4.14 -7.60 -23.11
N PRO A 101 -4.44 -7.61 -24.41
CA PRO A 101 -3.80 -8.53 -25.34
C PRO A 101 -2.26 -8.41 -25.27
N PRO A 102 -1.52 -9.54 -25.35
CA PRO A 102 -0.07 -9.48 -25.21
C PRO A 102 0.57 -8.63 -26.31
N GLY A 103 1.37 -7.63 -25.90
CA GLY A 103 2.07 -6.73 -26.80
C GLY A 103 1.45 -5.36 -26.97
N ASP A 104 0.23 -5.16 -26.48
CA ASP A 104 -0.44 -3.86 -26.48
C ASP A 104 0.11 -2.95 -25.37
N GLY A 105 0.28 -1.66 -25.68
CA GLY A 105 0.61 -0.60 -24.71
C GLY A 105 2.05 -0.54 -24.19
N ASP A 106 2.91 -1.53 -24.49
CA ASP A 106 4.31 -1.64 -24.01
C ASP A 106 4.51 -1.40 -22.49
N VAL A 107 3.52 -1.86 -21.71
CA VAL A 107 3.46 -1.68 -20.25
C VAL A 107 4.68 -2.31 -19.55
N LEU A 108 5.13 -3.47 -20.05
CA LEU A 108 6.31 -4.18 -19.54
C LEU A 108 7.61 -3.40 -19.81
N GLY A 109 7.71 -2.66 -20.93
CA GLY A 109 8.89 -1.87 -21.25
C GLY A 109 9.14 -0.75 -20.23
N ALA A 110 8.09 0.02 -19.92
CA ALA A 110 8.16 1.08 -18.91
C ALA A 110 8.38 0.52 -17.49
N LEU A 111 7.80 -0.64 -17.16
CA LEU A 111 8.07 -1.33 -15.91
C LEU A 111 9.55 -1.76 -15.81
N ALA A 112 10.08 -2.43 -16.84
CA ALA A 112 11.47 -2.87 -16.87
C ALA A 112 12.45 -1.69 -16.80
N ALA A 113 12.15 -0.58 -17.47
CA ALA A 113 12.92 0.65 -17.36
C ALA A 113 12.92 1.22 -15.93
N ALA A 114 11.77 1.28 -15.26
CA ALA A 114 11.68 1.79 -13.89
C ALA A 114 12.47 0.92 -12.89
N VAL A 115 12.39 -0.41 -13.02
CA VAL A 115 13.16 -1.34 -12.20
C VAL A 115 14.66 -1.19 -12.48
N ALA A 116 15.07 -1.16 -13.76
CA ALA A 116 16.48 -0.99 -14.15
C ALA A 116 17.06 0.35 -13.66
N LEU A 117 16.29 1.44 -13.69
CA LEU A 117 16.70 2.72 -13.11
C LEU A 117 16.91 2.64 -11.59
N SER A 118 16.13 1.81 -10.89
CA SER A 118 16.21 1.62 -9.44
C SER A 118 17.40 0.76 -9.02
N THR A 119 17.82 -0.18 -9.88
CA THR A 119 18.99 -1.05 -9.69
C THR A 119 20.27 -0.48 -10.31
N ARG A 120 20.19 0.72 -10.93
CA ARG A 120 21.29 1.38 -11.68
C ARG A 120 21.80 0.59 -12.89
N THR A 121 20.97 -0.31 -13.41
CA THR A 121 21.24 -1.10 -14.62
C THR A 121 21.16 -0.20 -15.85
N GLY A 122 22.22 -0.19 -16.65
CA GLY A 122 22.29 0.62 -17.88
C GLY A 122 21.42 0.01 -19.00
N PHE A 123 20.70 0.84 -19.74
CA PHE A 123 19.91 0.39 -20.88
C PHE A 123 19.66 1.49 -21.91
N ARG A 124 19.27 1.05 -23.11
CA ARG A 124 18.81 1.94 -24.20
C ARG A 124 17.55 1.36 -24.83
N MET A 125 16.45 2.09 -24.83
CA MET A 125 15.19 1.63 -25.43
C MET A 125 14.38 2.79 -26.03
N THR A 126 13.37 2.44 -26.79
CA THR A 126 12.31 3.36 -27.21
C THR A 126 11.03 2.88 -26.56
N LEU A 127 10.38 3.73 -25.78
CA LEU A 127 9.16 3.41 -25.06
C LEU A 127 7.97 4.20 -25.59
N SER A 128 6.79 3.58 -25.49
CA SER A 128 5.51 4.23 -25.77
C SER A 128 5.20 5.32 -24.75
N ALA A 129 4.62 6.42 -25.23
CA ALA A 129 4.18 7.55 -24.42
C ALA A 129 2.77 7.97 -24.86
N PRO A 130 1.73 7.15 -24.55
CA PRO A 130 0.36 7.42 -25.00
C PRO A 130 -0.11 8.80 -24.55
N GLY A 131 -0.69 9.57 -25.49
CA GLY A 131 -1.10 10.95 -25.22
C GLY A 131 0.07 11.89 -24.94
N GLY A 132 1.27 11.54 -25.42
CA GLY A 132 2.49 12.31 -25.25
C GLY A 132 3.12 12.23 -23.86
N LEU A 133 2.71 11.29 -23.00
CA LEU A 133 3.23 11.13 -21.64
C LEU A 133 3.90 9.76 -21.46
N LEU A 134 5.21 9.75 -21.22
CA LEU A 134 5.91 8.54 -20.76
C LEU A 134 5.84 8.48 -19.24
N THR A 135 5.16 7.48 -18.70
CA THR A 135 5.15 7.20 -17.25
C THR A 135 6.11 6.06 -16.94
N LEU A 136 6.92 6.22 -15.90
CA LEU A 136 7.73 5.17 -15.32
C LEU A 136 7.25 4.94 -13.87
N PRO A 137 6.66 3.76 -13.54
CA PRO A 137 6.01 3.52 -12.24
C PRO A 137 7.00 3.72 -11.08
N GLY A 138 6.59 4.48 -10.06
CA GLY A 138 7.44 4.80 -8.90
C GLY A 138 8.63 5.73 -9.18
N ILE A 139 8.77 6.21 -10.42
CA ILE A 139 9.86 7.11 -10.83
C ILE A 139 9.30 8.47 -11.24
N GLY A 140 8.46 8.56 -12.25
CA GLY A 140 7.93 9.86 -12.67
C GLY A 140 7.36 9.87 -14.08
N VAL A 141 7.01 11.06 -14.55
CA VAL A 141 6.37 11.27 -15.84
C VAL A 141 7.14 12.28 -16.67
N TYR A 142 7.39 11.92 -17.93
CA TYR A 142 7.94 12.81 -18.94
C TYR A 142 6.86 13.24 -19.94
N SER A 143 6.61 14.54 -20.02
CA SER A 143 5.81 15.17 -21.08
C SER A 143 6.64 15.25 -22.35
N ALA A 144 6.55 14.21 -23.17
CA ALA A 144 7.30 14.09 -24.42
C ALA A 144 6.64 14.84 -25.58
N HIS A 145 5.32 15.03 -25.54
CA HIS A 145 4.51 15.52 -26.67
C HIS A 145 4.78 14.71 -27.96
N ALA A 146 4.99 13.40 -27.79
CA ALA A 146 5.26 12.43 -28.84
C ALA A 146 4.86 11.04 -28.35
N GLU A 147 4.43 10.18 -29.29
CA GLU A 147 4.01 8.80 -28.97
C GLU A 147 5.15 7.86 -28.59
N LEU A 148 6.40 8.22 -28.94
CA LEU A 148 7.58 7.41 -28.69
C LEU A 148 8.71 8.24 -28.10
N VAL A 149 9.37 7.70 -27.08
CA VAL A 149 10.48 8.35 -26.35
C VAL A 149 11.69 7.43 -26.36
N ARG A 150 12.83 7.95 -26.82
CA ARG A 150 14.14 7.32 -26.60
C ARG A 150 14.57 7.53 -25.16
N VAL A 151 14.83 6.43 -24.48
CA VAL A 151 15.29 6.37 -23.09
C VAL A 151 16.68 5.74 -23.07
N VAL A 152 17.64 6.48 -22.55
CA VAL A 152 19.02 5.99 -22.37
C VAL A 152 19.41 6.21 -20.93
N ALA A 153 19.59 5.12 -20.19
CA ALA A 153 20.07 5.13 -18.82
C ALA A 153 21.53 4.69 -18.78
N GLY A 154 22.39 5.54 -18.22
CA GLY A 154 23.72 5.18 -17.75
C GLY A 154 23.75 5.04 -16.23
N PRO A 155 24.91 4.74 -15.63
CA PRO A 155 25.02 4.49 -14.18
C PRO A 155 24.53 5.65 -13.30
N ARG A 156 24.60 6.89 -13.80
CA ARG A 156 24.22 8.12 -13.06
C ARG A 156 23.50 9.15 -13.93
N SER A 157 22.94 8.75 -15.07
CA SER A 157 22.23 9.66 -15.95
C SER A 157 21.07 8.97 -16.64
N LEU A 158 19.96 9.70 -16.77
CA LEU A 158 18.80 9.30 -17.55
C LEU A 158 18.55 10.35 -18.62
N ARG A 159 18.76 9.98 -19.88
CA ARG A 159 18.45 10.84 -21.03
C ARG A 159 17.11 10.42 -21.64
N LEU A 160 16.22 11.40 -21.80
CA LEU A 160 14.89 11.24 -22.38
C LEU A 160 14.75 12.18 -23.56
N ALA A 161 14.41 11.66 -24.73
CA ALA A 161 14.19 12.47 -25.93
C ALA A 161 13.01 11.93 -26.75
N PRO A 162 12.10 12.78 -27.25
CA PRO A 162 11.12 12.36 -28.25
C PRO A 162 11.81 11.66 -29.43
N ALA A 163 11.25 10.57 -29.94
CA ALA A 163 11.90 9.76 -30.98
C ALA A 163 12.22 10.57 -32.26
N HIS A 164 11.44 11.60 -32.56
CA HIS A 164 11.67 12.47 -33.71
C HIS A 164 12.68 13.61 -33.46
N ARG A 165 13.13 13.85 -32.21
CA ARG A 165 14.05 14.97 -31.87
C ARG A 165 15.43 14.49 -31.41
N ARG A 166 16.49 15.16 -31.89
CA ARG A 166 17.87 14.87 -31.44
C ARG A 166 18.15 15.36 -30.02
N SER A 167 17.52 16.45 -29.61
CA SER A 167 17.60 17.02 -28.26
C SER A 167 16.52 16.46 -27.34
N GLY A 168 16.83 16.43 -26.05
CA GLY A 168 15.98 15.94 -24.98
C GLY A 168 16.51 16.46 -23.64
N ILE A 169 16.04 15.88 -22.55
CA ILE A 169 16.54 16.20 -21.21
C ILE A 169 17.49 15.14 -20.69
N THR A 170 18.33 15.54 -19.75
CA THR A 170 19.16 14.64 -18.94
C THR A 170 18.83 14.88 -17.48
N LEU A 171 18.55 13.80 -16.75
CA LEU A 171 18.25 13.80 -15.33
C LEU A 171 19.38 13.09 -14.58
N LEU A 172 19.64 13.56 -13.37
CA LEU A 172 20.55 12.92 -12.42
C LEU A 172 19.75 12.18 -11.34
N PRO A 173 20.29 11.09 -10.76
CA PRO A 173 19.64 10.39 -9.66
C PRO A 173 19.60 11.27 -8.39
N PRO A 174 18.64 11.07 -7.48
CA PRO A 174 17.56 10.08 -7.56
C PRO A 174 16.45 10.53 -8.52
N TYR A 175 16.22 9.76 -9.58
CA TYR A 175 15.34 10.15 -10.69
C TYR A 175 13.90 10.40 -10.26
N ASN A 176 13.47 9.66 -9.23
CA ASN A 176 12.12 9.77 -8.67
C ASN A 176 11.84 11.08 -7.93
N ARG A 177 12.86 11.90 -7.69
CA ARG A 177 12.75 13.23 -7.07
C ARG A 177 13.31 14.32 -7.98
N ALA A 178 13.82 13.94 -9.15
CA ALA A 178 14.41 14.88 -10.08
C ALA A 178 13.35 15.81 -10.66
N THR A 179 13.79 17.01 -11.02
CA THR A 179 12.99 18.01 -11.74
C THR A 179 13.74 18.40 -13.00
N GLY A 180 13.00 18.73 -14.06
CA GLY A 180 13.58 19.15 -15.32
C GLY A 180 12.50 19.54 -16.34
N PRO A 181 12.88 20.15 -17.48
CA PRO A 181 11.93 20.52 -18.51
C PRO A 181 11.08 19.33 -18.98
N GLY A 182 9.77 19.41 -18.78
CA GLY A 182 8.85 18.31 -19.12
C GLY A 182 8.93 17.08 -18.21
N TRP A 183 9.86 17.00 -17.25
CA TRP A 183 9.93 15.91 -16.28
C TRP A 183 9.30 16.27 -14.95
N ARG A 184 8.50 15.35 -14.42
CA ARG A 184 7.91 15.41 -13.08
C ARG A 184 8.29 14.16 -12.30
N GLY A 185 9.17 14.31 -11.32
CA GLY A 185 9.37 13.31 -10.27
C GLY A 185 8.26 13.35 -9.23
N LEU A 186 8.23 12.31 -8.40
CA LEU A 186 7.34 12.17 -7.25
C LEU A 186 7.78 13.09 -6.09
N ARG A 187 6.88 13.30 -5.12
CA ARG A 187 7.17 14.15 -3.96
C ARG A 187 7.40 13.31 -2.71
N PRO A 188 8.56 13.41 -2.05
CA PRO A 188 8.77 12.79 -0.74
C PRO A 188 7.88 13.43 0.33
N LEU A 189 7.29 12.60 1.19
CA LEU A 189 6.62 13.04 2.40
C LEU A 189 7.62 13.05 3.57
N PRO A 190 7.88 14.20 4.23
CA PRO A 190 8.96 14.32 5.21
C PRO A 190 8.87 13.33 6.38
N GLY A 191 10.03 12.95 6.93
CA GLY A 191 10.11 12.02 8.05
C GLY A 191 9.86 10.55 7.68
N SER A 192 9.85 10.21 6.39
CA SER A 192 9.61 8.85 5.90
C SER A 192 10.24 8.60 4.52
N SER A 193 10.14 7.36 4.04
CA SER A 193 10.42 7.00 2.64
C SER A 193 9.19 7.10 1.72
N THR A 194 8.02 7.43 2.28
CA THR A 194 6.75 7.52 1.57
C THR A 194 6.77 8.64 0.53
N LEU A 195 6.20 8.35 -0.65
CA LEU A 195 6.03 9.32 -1.72
C LEU A 195 4.55 9.72 -1.84
N LEU A 196 4.27 10.99 -2.09
CA LEU A 196 2.99 11.41 -2.65
C LEU A 196 3.03 11.09 -4.16
N ASP A 197 2.10 10.29 -4.65
CA ASP A 197 2.05 9.83 -6.05
C ASP A 197 0.69 10.10 -6.68
N ASP A 198 0.63 11.17 -7.47
CA ASP A 198 -0.54 11.57 -8.24
C ASP A 198 -0.27 11.60 -9.75
N LEU A 199 0.89 11.07 -10.17
CA LEU A 199 1.33 11.09 -11.55
C LEU A 199 0.95 9.82 -12.28
N ASP A 200 1.05 8.67 -11.61
CA ASP A 200 0.84 7.37 -12.23
C ASP A 200 -0.63 7.22 -12.69
N PRO A 201 -0.88 6.88 -13.97
CA PRO A 201 -2.24 6.78 -14.48
C PRO A 201 -2.98 5.57 -13.90
N TRP A 202 -2.28 4.52 -13.44
CA TRP A 202 -2.86 3.32 -12.85
C TRP A 202 -2.74 3.30 -11.31
N ARG A 203 -2.53 4.46 -10.68
CA ARG A 203 -2.43 4.60 -9.21
C ARG A 203 -3.69 4.22 -8.44
N ALA A 204 -4.85 4.22 -9.10
CA ALA A 204 -6.15 3.93 -8.48
C ALA A 204 -6.88 2.73 -9.10
N GLY A 205 -6.17 1.85 -9.81
CA GLY A 205 -6.73 0.61 -10.36
C GLY A 205 -6.13 0.21 -11.69
N THR A 206 -6.77 -0.75 -12.37
CA THR A 206 -6.40 -1.18 -13.72
C THR A 206 -6.98 -0.27 -14.82
N LEU A 207 -7.87 0.65 -14.45
CA LEU A 207 -8.37 1.71 -15.32
C LEU A 207 -7.61 3.03 -15.05
N PRO A 208 -7.32 3.83 -16.08
CA PRO A 208 -6.68 5.13 -15.90
C PRO A 208 -7.49 6.02 -14.96
N ALA A 209 -6.85 6.47 -13.88
CA ALA A 209 -7.46 7.37 -12.93
C ALA A 209 -7.57 8.78 -13.53
N HIS A 210 -8.80 9.27 -13.69
CA HIS A 210 -9.05 10.64 -14.12
C HIS A 210 -8.37 11.65 -13.18
N ARG A 211 -7.81 12.71 -13.77
CA ARG A 211 -7.19 13.79 -12.99
C ARG A 211 -8.28 14.78 -12.60
N SER A 212 -8.56 14.87 -11.31
CA SER A 212 -9.51 15.85 -10.76
C SER A 212 -8.95 17.28 -10.67
N GLY A 213 -7.69 17.49 -11.08
CA GLY A 213 -7.03 18.79 -11.06
C GLY A 213 -5.55 18.69 -11.48
N PRO A 214 -4.81 19.82 -11.51
CA PRO A 214 -3.38 19.79 -11.80
C PRO A 214 -2.63 18.96 -10.75
N PRO A 215 -1.52 18.29 -11.12
CA PRO A 215 -0.72 17.54 -10.15
C PRO A 215 -0.22 18.40 -8.99
N ILE A 216 -0.27 17.83 -7.80
CA ILE A 216 0.38 18.28 -6.57
C ILE A 216 1.90 18.03 -6.65
N THR A 217 2.33 17.01 -7.40
CA THR A 217 3.74 16.68 -7.61
C THR A 217 4.32 17.27 -8.90
N GLY A 218 5.59 17.68 -8.85
CA GLY A 218 6.42 18.06 -10.01
C GLY A 218 6.07 19.39 -10.72
N GLY A 219 7.03 20.32 -10.78
CA GLY A 219 6.95 21.58 -11.55
C GLY A 219 6.91 22.85 -10.69
N ALA A 220 6.79 24.05 -11.27
CA ALA A 220 6.70 25.31 -10.51
C ALA A 220 5.47 25.38 -9.56
N ALA A 221 4.45 24.56 -9.82
CA ALA A 221 3.32 24.32 -8.92
C ALA A 221 3.67 23.43 -7.70
N ALA A 222 4.94 23.04 -7.55
CA ALA A 222 5.43 22.28 -6.41
C ALA A 222 5.38 23.06 -5.09
N ASP A 223 5.10 24.37 -5.16
CA ASP A 223 4.81 25.21 -4.00
C ASP A 223 3.33 25.68 -4.01
N SER A 224 2.43 24.84 -4.54
CA SER A 224 1.00 25.07 -4.41
C SER A 224 0.54 24.85 -2.96
N GLY A 225 -0.51 25.57 -2.54
CA GLY A 225 -1.12 25.41 -1.21
C GLY A 225 -1.41 23.94 -0.88
N ARG A 226 -1.97 23.18 -1.84
CA ARG A 226 -2.26 21.75 -1.68
C ARG A 226 -1.04 20.90 -1.32
N ALA A 227 0.12 21.18 -1.93
CA ALA A 227 1.35 20.44 -1.61
C ALA A 227 1.84 20.74 -0.19
N ARG A 228 1.73 22.00 0.25
CA ARG A 228 2.02 22.39 1.63
C ARG A 228 1.03 21.76 2.61
N ASP A 229 -0.26 21.71 2.27
CA ASP A 229 -1.30 21.13 3.12
C ASP A 229 -1.08 19.62 3.35
N TRP A 230 -0.77 18.86 2.28
CA TRP A 230 -0.41 17.46 2.40
C TRP A 230 0.85 17.26 3.26
N THR A 231 1.87 18.08 3.04
CA THR A 231 3.13 18.00 3.80
C THR A 231 2.91 18.28 5.29
N ALA A 232 2.21 19.38 5.62
CA ALA A 232 1.89 19.76 6.98
C ALA A 232 1.00 18.71 7.65
N ARG A 233 0.01 18.18 6.93
CA ARG A 233 -0.87 17.15 7.46
C ARG A 233 -0.15 15.85 7.77
N TRP A 234 0.73 15.43 6.87
CA TRP A 234 1.56 14.24 7.04
C TRP A 234 2.48 14.39 8.26
N GLN A 235 3.22 15.49 8.37
CA GLN A 235 4.10 15.75 9.51
C GLN A 235 3.34 15.76 10.84
N ALA A 236 2.17 16.41 10.89
CA ALA A 236 1.32 16.40 12.06
C ALA A 236 0.86 14.98 12.42
N ALA A 237 0.46 14.16 11.44
CA ALA A 237 0.05 12.78 11.68
C ALA A 237 1.20 11.92 12.22
N LEU A 238 2.41 12.04 11.67
CA LEU A 238 3.59 11.31 12.18
C LEU A 238 3.96 11.75 13.60
N ALA A 239 3.89 13.05 13.91
CA ALA A 239 4.16 13.55 15.26
C ALA A 239 3.13 13.01 16.28
N LEU A 240 1.86 12.94 15.89
CA LEU A 240 0.81 12.35 16.72
C LEU A 240 1.05 10.86 16.99
N LEU A 241 1.43 10.10 15.96
CA LEU A 241 1.79 8.69 16.10
C LEU A 241 3.05 8.50 16.96
N ALA A 242 4.09 9.31 16.77
CA ALA A 242 5.31 9.27 17.58
C ALA A 242 5.01 9.42 19.07
N GLY A 243 4.11 10.35 19.43
CA GLY A 243 3.73 10.58 20.82
C GLY A 243 2.75 9.54 21.40
N ALA A 244 2.04 8.78 20.55
CA ALA A 244 0.99 7.86 20.97
C ALA A 244 1.40 6.39 20.94
N ASP A 245 2.01 5.97 19.83
CA ASP A 245 2.33 4.58 19.52
C ASP A 245 3.54 4.52 18.57
N PRO A 246 4.78 4.58 19.11
CA PRO A 246 6.00 4.49 18.33
C PRO A 246 6.09 3.21 17.49
N GLY A 247 5.48 2.11 17.96
CA GLY A 247 5.42 0.85 17.21
C GLY A 247 4.58 0.99 15.95
N ARG A 248 3.39 1.60 16.05
CA ARG A 248 2.52 1.84 14.89
C ARG A 248 3.14 2.86 13.93
N LEU A 249 3.87 3.86 14.43
CA LEU A 249 4.67 4.74 13.57
C LEU A 249 5.70 3.97 12.75
N TRP A 250 6.47 3.07 13.41
CA TRP A 250 7.46 2.23 12.74
C TRP A 250 6.83 1.36 11.65
N GLU A 251 5.68 0.75 11.93
CA GLU A 251 4.95 -0.08 10.96
C GLU A 251 4.46 0.73 9.75
N ILE A 252 3.87 1.91 9.98
CA ILE A 252 3.43 2.80 8.90
C ILE A 252 4.62 3.24 8.04
N ALA A 253 5.73 3.65 8.66
CA ALA A 253 6.93 4.05 7.95
C ALA A 253 7.56 2.91 7.13
N ALA A 254 7.33 1.66 7.53
CA ALA A 254 7.87 0.47 6.88
C ALA A 254 6.97 -0.12 5.77
N LEU A 255 5.65 0.09 5.85
CA LEU A 255 4.67 -0.49 4.93
C LEU A 255 4.05 0.53 3.96
N VAL A 256 3.86 1.78 4.37
CA VAL A 256 3.24 2.81 3.50
C VAL A 256 4.30 3.41 2.58
N ARG A 257 4.26 3.00 1.31
CA ARG A 257 5.21 3.44 0.27
C ARG A 257 4.71 4.63 -0.52
N SER A 258 3.40 4.72 -0.71
CA SER A 258 2.78 5.78 -1.47
C SER A 258 1.50 6.28 -0.81
N VAL A 259 1.31 7.60 -0.81
CA VAL A 259 0.00 8.23 -0.60
C VAL A 259 -0.47 8.75 -1.95
N VAL A 260 -1.63 8.28 -2.37
CA VAL A 260 -2.22 8.61 -3.67
C VAL A 260 -3.36 9.59 -3.42
N PRO A 261 -3.15 10.90 -3.67
CA PRO A 261 -4.18 11.88 -3.44
C PRO A 261 -5.27 11.76 -4.51
N ILE A 262 -6.51 11.83 -4.07
CA ILE A 262 -7.69 11.89 -4.92
C ILE A 262 -8.57 13.07 -4.50
N THR A 263 -9.50 13.43 -5.37
CA THR A 263 -10.48 14.48 -5.11
C THR A 263 -11.81 13.98 -5.65
N ARG A 264 -12.78 13.72 -4.76
CA ARG A 264 -14.17 13.49 -5.16
C ARG A 264 -14.99 14.76 -5.05
N LEU A 265 -16.15 14.71 -5.70
CA LEU A 265 -17.16 15.75 -5.76
C LEU A 265 -18.30 15.54 -4.74
N ALA A 266 -18.23 14.54 -3.85
CA ALA A 266 -19.32 14.18 -2.94
C ALA A 266 -18.88 14.14 -1.47
N GLN A 267 -19.79 14.46 -0.55
CA GLN A 267 -19.53 14.59 0.89
C GLN A 267 -19.27 13.23 1.57
N GLY A 268 -18.35 13.22 2.55
CA GLY A 268 -17.92 12.03 3.30
C GLY A 268 -16.55 11.54 2.83
N GLY A 269 -15.52 11.70 3.67
CA GLY A 269 -14.13 11.41 3.31
C GLY A 269 -13.94 9.97 2.80
N PHE A 270 -13.17 9.82 1.72
CA PHE A 270 -12.95 8.52 1.08
C PHE A 270 -11.48 8.09 1.14
N SER A 271 -11.29 6.82 1.50
CA SER A 271 -10.02 6.11 1.46
C SER A 271 -10.21 4.68 0.95
N ALA A 272 -9.19 4.12 0.29
CA ALA A 272 -9.16 2.73 -0.13
C ALA A 272 -7.74 2.17 -0.30
N THR A 273 -7.62 0.87 -0.10
CA THR A 273 -6.48 0.04 -0.52
C THR A 273 -6.93 -0.81 -1.70
N LEU A 274 -6.10 -0.88 -2.74
CA LEU A 274 -6.31 -1.81 -3.83
C LEU A 274 -5.57 -3.11 -3.54
N GLY A 275 -6.23 -4.25 -3.74
CA GLY A 275 -5.59 -5.55 -3.55
C GLY A 275 -4.35 -5.77 -4.44
N SER A 276 -4.27 -5.06 -5.57
CA SER A 276 -3.10 -5.07 -6.46
C SER A 276 -1.95 -4.17 -6.01
N ALA A 277 -2.22 -3.17 -5.16
CA ALA A 277 -1.24 -2.18 -4.70
C ALA A 277 -1.13 -2.08 -3.16
N PRO A 278 -0.81 -3.17 -2.44
CA PRO A 278 -0.50 -3.07 -1.00
C PRO A 278 0.60 -2.03 -0.74
N GLY A 279 0.43 -1.23 0.31
CA GLY A 279 1.33 -0.13 0.67
C GLY A 279 1.04 1.21 -0.04
N ALA A 280 0.03 1.27 -0.91
CA ALA A 280 -0.59 2.53 -1.33
C ALA A 280 -1.77 2.88 -0.42
N VAL A 281 -1.83 4.15 -0.01
CA VAL A 281 -2.96 4.74 0.70
C VAL A 281 -3.63 5.74 -0.22
N ILE A 282 -4.74 5.34 -0.82
CA ILE A 282 -5.51 6.21 -1.72
C ILE A 282 -6.51 6.97 -0.87
N THR A 283 -6.35 8.29 -0.76
CA THR A 283 -7.20 9.09 0.13
C THR A 283 -7.33 10.52 -0.36
N GLU A 284 -8.47 11.11 -0.07
CA GLU A 284 -8.57 12.58 -0.03
C GLU A 284 -7.71 13.10 1.11
N LEU A 285 -7.30 14.37 1.04
CA LEU A 285 -6.65 15.01 2.18
C LEU A 285 -7.68 15.05 3.31
N PRO A 286 -7.48 14.33 4.44
CA PRO A 286 -8.45 14.36 5.53
C PRO A 286 -8.58 15.80 6.06
N GLU A 287 -9.56 16.11 6.90
CA GLU A 287 -9.68 17.46 7.48
C GLU A 287 -8.73 17.69 8.66
N THR A 288 -8.40 16.62 9.39
CA THR A 288 -7.54 16.67 10.59
C THR A 288 -6.36 15.71 10.51
N ALA A 289 -5.31 15.97 11.30
CA ALA A 289 -4.16 15.06 11.44
C ALA A 289 -4.57 13.70 12.01
N TRP A 290 -5.51 13.67 12.97
CA TRP A 290 -6.09 12.42 13.48
C TRP A 290 -6.85 11.65 12.40
N GLY A 291 -7.57 12.35 11.50
CA GLY A 291 -8.20 11.72 10.35
C GLY A 291 -7.19 11.01 9.46
N LEU A 292 -6.05 11.64 9.17
CA LEU A 292 -4.97 11.00 8.42
C LEU A 292 -4.35 9.81 9.17
N VAL A 293 -4.13 9.90 10.48
CA VAL A 293 -3.66 8.76 11.29
C VAL A 293 -4.62 7.58 11.17
N ALA A 294 -5.93 7.80 11.30
CA ALA A 294 -6.93 6.75 11.19
C ALA A 294 -6.90 6.09 9.80
N VAL A 295 -6.85 6.89 8.72
CA VAL A 295 -6.70 6.40 7.35
C VAL A 295 -5.44 5.54 7.18
N LEU A 296 -4.27 6.03 7.62
CA LEU A 296 -3.01 5.29 7.48
C LEU A 296 -3.06 3.94 8.20
N VAL A 297 -3.60 3.90 9.42
CA VAL A 297 -3.75 2.66 10.19
C VAL A 297 -4.71 1.69 9.49
N HIS A 298 -5.87 2.19 9.05
CA HIS A 298 -6.91 1.40 8.39
C HIS A 298 -6.39 0.75 7.10
N GLU A 299 -5.84 1.55 6.20
CA GLU A 299 -5.35 1.07 4.90
C GLU A 299 -4.10 0.18 5.02
N THR A 300 -3.25 0.43 6.02
CA THR A 300 -2.12 -0.47 6.30
C THR A 300 -2.63 -1.86 6.66
N HIS A 301 -3.71 -1.97 7.41
CA HIS A 301 -4.27 -3.27 7.81
C HIS A 301 -4.96 -3.99 6.65
N HIS A 302 -5.64 -3.27 5.75
CA HIS A 302 -6.06 -3.85 4.48
C HIS A 302 -4.89 -4.35 3.63
N SER A 303 -3.79 -3.59 3.55
CA SER A 303 -2.59 -4.00 2.83
C SER A 303 -1.96 -5.27 3.43
N LYS A 304 -1.82 -5.33 4.75
CA LYS A 304 -1.30 -6.51 5.47
C LYS A 304 -2.14 -7.76 5.19
N LEU A 305 -3.46 -7.64 5.31
CA LEU A 305 -4.35 -8.79 5.11
C LEU A 305 -4.39 -9.25 3.65
N THR A 306 -4.36 -8.31 2.70
CA THR A 306 -4.27 -8.64 1.27
C THR A 306 -3.06 -9.54 0.99
N VAL A 307 -1.88 -9.16 1.50
CA VAL A 307 -0.65 -9.93 1.31
C VAL A 307 -0.70 -11.26 2.06
N LEU A 308 -1.32 -11.29 3.24
CA LEU A 308 -1.50 -12.53 4.01
C LEU A 308 -2.40 -13.54 3.27
N GLU A 309 -3.52 -13.10 2.68
CA GLU A 309 -4.42 -13.98 1.93
C GLU A 309 -3.75 -14.60 0.70
N ASP A 310 -2.73 -13.94 0.10
CA ASP A 310 -1.94 -14.53 -0.99
C ASP A 310 -1.02 -15.67 -0.51
N LEU A 311 -0.58 -15.62 0.75
CA LEU A 311 0.30 -16.61 1.35
C LEU A 311 -0.47 -17.77 1.97
N THR A 312 -1.64 -17.49 2.52
CA THR A 312 -2.46 -18.44 3.26
C THR A 312 -3.93 -18.07 3.13
N PRO A 313 -4.73 -18.87 2.40
CA PRO A 313 -6.16 -18.61 2.26
C PRO A 313 -6.86 -18.60 3.62
N LEU A 314 -7.56 -17.51 3.95
CA LEU A 314 -8.30 -17.36 5.21
C LEU A 314 -9.80 -17.65 5.05
N ARG A 315 -10.25 -17.86 3.81
CA ARG A 315 -11.65 -18.07 3.47
C ARG A 315 -11.77 -19.05 2.31
N LEU A 316 -12.91 -19.74 2.27
CA LEU A 316 -13.27 -20.64 1.19
C LEU A 316 -13.60 -19.83 -0.08
N GLU A 317 -13.31 -20.41 -1.24
CA GLU A 317 -13.68 -19.82 -2.53
C GLU A 317 -15.16 -20.12 -2.86
N GLY A 318 -15.79 -19.25 -3.67
CA GLY A 318 -17.13 -19.50 -4.21
C GLY A 318 -18.30 -19.13 -3.29
N GLY A 319 -18.04 -18.62 -2.08
CA GLY A 319 -19.07 -18.07 -1.19
C GLY A 319 -19.83 -16.90 -1.82
N ARG A 320 -21.17 -16.99 -1.85
CA ARG A 320 -22.07 -15.94 -2.38
C ARG A 320 -22.87 -15.23 -1.28
N ALA A 321 -22.75 -15.68 -0.04
CA ALA A 321 -23.46 -15.08 1.08
C ALA A 321 -22.96 -13.65 1.32
N VAL A 322 -23.88 -12.79 1.77
CA VAL A 322 -23.59 -11.42 2.14
C VAL A 322 -24.11 -11.16 3.55
N HIS A 323 -23.36 -10.38 4.30
CA HIS A 323 -23.55 -10.19 5.74
C HIS A 323 -23.61 -8.70 6.08
N HIS A 324 -24.45 -8.33 7.04
CA HIS A 324 -24.52 -6.96 7.53
C HIS A 324 -23.43 -6.68 8.57
N VAL A 325 -22.91 -5.45 8.59
CA VAL A 325 -21.89 -4.97 9.54
C VAL A 325 -22.23 -3.57 10.02
N ALA A 326 -21.85 -3.23 11.26
CA ALA A 326 -22.26 -1.97 11.88
C ALA A 326 -21.70 -0.69 11.24
N TRP A 327 -20.60 -0.78 10.48
CA TRP A 327 -19.95 0.40 9.88
C TRP A 327 -20.38 0.69 8.44
N ARG A 328 -21.29 -0.12 7.86
CA ARG A 328 -21.76 0.09 6.50
C ARG A 328 -23.17 -0.47 6.30
N PRO A 329 -24.10 0.26 5.65
CA PRO A 329 -25.47 -0.22 5.45
C PRO A 329 -25.54 -1.38 4.44
N ASP A 330 -24.74 -1.35 3.37
CA ASP A 330 -24.76 -2.40 2.34
C ASP A 330 -24.22 -3.72 2.89
N PRO A 331 -24.88 -4.86 2.63
CA PRO A 331 -24.37 -6.17 3.01
C PRO A 331 -23.08 -6.50 2.23
N ARG A 332 -22.21 -7.30 2.84
CA ARG A 332 -20.82 -7.51 2.41
C ARG A 332 -20.49 -9.00 2.32
N PRO A 333 -19.74 -9.45 1.30
CA PRO A 333 -19.22 -10.82 1.28
C PRO A 333 -18.23 -11.04 2.44
N VAL A 334 -18.04 -12.29 2.87
CA VAL A 334 -17.20 -12.64 4.03
C VAL A 334 -15.80 -12.06 3.98
N GLY A 335 -15.17 -12.02 2.81
CA GLY A 335 -13.83 -11.42 2.64
C GLY A 335 -13.81 -9.93 2.97
N ALA A 336 -14.87 -9.19 2.60
CA ALA A 336 -14.99 -7.78 2.95
C ALA A 336 -15.28 -7.57 4.45
N VAL A 337 -16.02 -8.49 5.09
CA VAL A 337 -16.23 -8.49 6.55
C VAL A 337 -14.90 -8.74 7.26
N LEU A 338 -14.11 -9.72 6.82
CA LEU A 338 -12.81 -10.06 7.40
C LEU A 338 -11.84 -8.87 7.31
N HIS A 339 -11.75 -8.26 6.13
CA HIS A 339 -10.95 -7.06 5.90
C HIS A 339 -11.38 -5.88 6.78
N GLY A 340 -12.68 -5.59 6.87
CA GLY A 340 -13.19 -4.52 7.72
C GLY A 340 -12.93 -4.80 9.20
N THR A 341 -13.17 -6.03 9.66
CA THR A 341 -12.93 -6.45 11.05
C THR A 341 -11.47 -6.24 11.45
N TYR A 342 -10.54 -6.66 10.60
CA TYR A 342 -9.10 -6.52 10.86
C TYR A 342 -8.65 -5.05 10.91
N ALA A 343 -9.14 -4.22 9.99
CA ALA A 343 -8.83 -2.78 9.99
C ALA A 343 -9.47 -2.03 11.17
N HIS A 344 -10.71 -2.37 11.54
CA HIS A 344 -11.41 -1.74 12.67
C HIS A 344 -10.82 -2.17 14.02
N LEU A 345 -10.31 -3.41 14.13
CA LEU A 345 -9.57 -3.85 15.31
C LEU A 345 -8.30 -3.02 15.52
N ALA A 346 -7.56 -2.73 14.44
CA ALA A 346 -6.37 -1.87 14.51
C ALA A 346 -6.70 -0.42 14.90
N LEU A 347 -7.90 0.06 14.57
CA LEU A 347 -8.41 1.36 15.02
C LEU A 347 -8.80 1.31 16.50
N ALA A 348 -9.48 0.27 16.97
CA ALA A 348 -9.76 0.08 18.40
C ALA A 348 -8.46 0.09 19.22
N ASP A 349 -7.43 -0.61 18.74
CA ASP A 349 -6.08 -0.63 19.32
C ASP A 349 -5.41 0.75 19.31
N LEU A 350 -5.44 1.47 18.19
CA LEU A 350 -4.95 2.85 18.11
C LEU A 350 -5.60 3.74 19.18
N TRP A 351 -6.94 3.71 19.27
CA TRP A 351 -7.67 4.54 20.24
C TRP A 351 -7.42 4.11 21.69
N HIS A 352 -7.15 2.83 21.94
CA HIS A 352 -6.70 2.34 23.24
C HIS A 352 -5.37 2.98 23.66
N HIS A 353 -4.36 2.97 22.78
CA HIS A 353 -3.08 3.62 23.04
C HIS A 353 -3.21 5.14 23.21
N LEU A 354 -4.09 5.78 22.43
CA LEU A 354 -4.35 7.21 22.53
C LEU A 354 -4.99 7.63 23.85
N ALA A 355 -5.91 6.82 24.37
CA ALA A 355 -6.51 7.05 25.68
C ALA A 355 -5.47 6.97 26.83
N ALA A 356 -4.37 6.25 26.62
CA ALA A 356 -3.26 6.10 27.57
C ALA A 356 -2.09 7.06 27.33
N ARG A 357 -2.17 7.92 26.31
CA ARG A 357 -1.08 8.82 25.92
C ARG A 357 -0.73 9.83 27.03
N ARG A 358 0.56 9.96 27.35
CA ARG A 358 1.08 10.98 28.28
C ARG A 358 0.80 12.38 27.74
N GLY A 359 0.39 13.29 28.62
CA GLY A 359 0.07 14.67 28.26
C GLY A 359 -1.25 14.87 27.49
N ALA A 360 -2.06 13.82 27.30
CA ALA A 360 -3.42 14.02 26.81
C ALA A 360 -4.27 14.79 27.83
N THR A 361 -5.18 15.66 27.37
CA THR A 361 -6.16 16.31 28.24
C THR A 361 -7.21 15.29 28.71
N PRO A 362 -7.96 15.56 29.80
CA PRO A 362 -9.10 14.72 30.19
C PRO A 362 -10.08 14.49 29.04
N ASP A 363 -10.47 15.53 28.32
CA ASP A 363 -11.42 15.43 27.20
C ASP A 363 -10.87 14.59 26.04
N ALA A 364 -9.59 14.72 25.71
CA ALA A 364 -8.94 13.90 24.68
C ALA A 364 -8.94 12.42 25.08
N ARG A 365 -8.72 12.10 26.37
CA ARG A 365 -8.82 10.72 26.87
C ARG A 365 -10.25 10.19 26.78
N THR A 366 -11.24 10.97 27.19
CA THR A 366 -12.66 10.60 27.10
C THR A 366 -13.07 10.33 25.65
N ALA A 367 -12.73 11.24 24.72
CA ALA A 367 -13.01 11.07 23.30
C ALA A 367 -12.32 9.83 22.71
N ALA A 368 -11.06 9.56 23.07
CA ALA A 368 -10.35 8.37 22.64
C ALA A 368 -10.99 7.07 23.18
N ARG A 369 -11.43 7.05 24.45
CA ARG A 369 -12.14 5.90 25.05
C ARG A 369 -13.47 5.65 24.36
N ALA A 370 -14.24 6.69 24.08
CA ALA A 370 -15.51 6.57 23.36
C ALA A 370 -15.30 5.99 21.95
N ARG A 371 -14.31 6.48 21.22
CA ARG A 371 -13.94 5.92 19.89
C ARG A 371 -13.48 4.47 19.99
N ARG A 372 -12.62 4.14 20.96
CA ARG A 372 -12.21 2.76 21.23
C ARG A 372 -13.42 1.86 21.43
N GLU A 373 -14.37 2.26 22.27
CA GLU A 373 -15.54 1.43 22.56
C GLU A 373 -16.46 1.26 21.34
N ALA A 374 -16.64 2.32 20.55
CA ALA A 374 -17.39 2.23 19.30
C ALA A 374 -16.79 1.20 18.33
N TYR A 375 -15.46 1.23 18.12
CA TYR A 375 -14.79 0.23 17.28
C TYR A 375 -14.81 -1.17 17.92
N ARG A 376 -14.70 -1.28 19.25
CA ARG A 376 -14.80 -2.58 19.94
C ARG A 376 -16.15 -3.24 19.70
N GLY A 377 -17.25 -2.50 19.82
CA GLY A 377 -18.60 -3.00 19.54
C GLY A 377 -18.75 -3.47 18.10
N GLN A 378 -18.34 -2.63 17.15
CA GLN A 378 -18.33 -2.98 15.72
C GLN A 378 -17.56 -4.28 15.43
N VAL A 379 -16.35 -4.42 15.98
CA VAL A 379 -15.50 -5.60 15.76
C VAL A 379 -16.11 -6.83 16.44
N ALA A 380 -16.67 -6.69 17.64
CA ALA A 380 -17.33 -7.81 18.34
C ALA A 380 -18.47 -8.41 17.52
N GLU A 381 -19.35 -7.57 16.97
CA GLU A 381 -20.45 -7.99 16.11
C GLU A 381 -19.95 -8.69 14.85
N ALA A 382 -18.95 -8.11 14.18
CA ALA A 382 -18.40 -8.70 12.96
C ALA A 382 -17.66 -10.03 13.20
N LEU A 383 -17.04 -10.22 14.38
CA LEU A 383 -16.44 -11.50 14.76
C LEU A 383 -17.49 -12.61 14.94
N VAL A 384 -18.69 -12.28 15.43
CA VAL A 384 -19.81 -13.23 15.50
C VAL A 384 -20.22 -13.65 14.09
N VAL A 385 -20.36 -12.70 13.17
CA VAL A 385 -20.66 -12.96 11.75
C VAL A 385 -19.61 -13.87 11.12
N LEU A 386 -18.32 -13.54 11.28
CA LEU A 386 -17.23 -14.31 10.69
C LEU A 386 -17.23 -15.77 11.17
N ARG A 387 -17.40 -15.99 12.49
CA ARG A 387 -17.46 -17.34 13.07
C ARG A 387 -18.70 -18.12 12.66
N GLY A 388 -19.84 -17.43 12.50
CA GLY A 388 -21.10 -18.03 12.08
C GLY A 388 -21.23 -18.26 10.58
N SER A 389 -20.35 -17.68 9.76
CA SER A 389 -20.46 -17.71 8.29
C SER A 389 -20.34 -19.11 7.68
N GLY A 390 -19.54 -20.00 8.28
CA GLY A 390 -19.14 -21.27 7.66
C GLY A 390 -18.24 -21.11 6.43
N GLU A 391 -17.76 -19.88 6.13
CA GLU A 391 -16.98 -19.57 4.92
C GLU A 391 -15.48 -19.37 5.21
N LEU A 392 -15.02 -19.62 6.44
CA LEU A 392 -13.60 -19.52 6.83
C LEU A 392 -12.85 -20.85 6.65
N THR A 393 -11.58 -20.76 6.26
CA THR A 393 -10.66 -21.91 6.34
C THR A 393 -10.27 -22.18 7.80
N PRO A 394 -9.65 -23.34 8.14
CA PRO A 394 -9.09 -23.56 9.48
C PRO A 394 -8.12 -22.44 9.91
N GLU A 395 -7.29 -21.94 8.99
CA GLU A 395 -6.39 -20.81 9.19
C GLU A 395 -7.17 -19.51 9.44
N GLY A 396 -8.23 -19.26 8.69
CA GLY A 396 -9.14 -18.12 8.89
C GLY A 396 -9.84 -18.14 10.24
N GLY A 397 -10.25 -19.31 10.70
CA GLY A 397 -10.80 -19.52 12.04
C GLY A 397 -9.79 -19.13 13.12
N ARG A 398 -8.56 -19.67 13.05
CA ARG A 398 -7.48 -19.34 13.99
C ARG A 398 -7.11 -17.85 13.96
N PHE A 399 -7.10 -17.23 12.78
CA PHE A 399 -6.85 -15.80 12.63
C PHE A 399 -7.96 -14.98 13.30
N THR A 400 -9.22 -15.35 13.10
CA THR A 400 -10.38 -14.71 13.74
C THR A 400 -10.36 -14.88 15.26
N ASP A 401 -9.91 -16.02 15.77
CA ASP A 401 -9.72 -16.22 17.21
C ASP A 401 -8.60 -15.35 17.78
N GLY A 402 -7.51 -15.18 17.04
CA GLY A 402 -6.45 -14.23 17.39
C GLY A 402 -6.94 -12.78 17.45
N MET A 403 -7.79 -12.38 16.50
CA MET A 403 -8.45 -11.07 16.53
C MET A 403 -9.35 -10.91 17.75
N ALA A 404 -10.15 -11.92 18.08
CA ALA A 404 -11.02 -11.92 19.26
C ALA A 404 -10.23 -11.83 20.57
N TRP A 405 -9.11 -12.57 20.66
CA TRP A 405 -8.20 -12.49 21.80
C TRP A 405 -7.62 -11.08 21.97
N HIS A 406 -7.18 -10.46 20.87
CA HIS A 406 -6.67 -9.10 20.94
C HIS A 406 -7.78 -8.10 21.31
N LEU A 407 -8.97 -8.22 20.74
CA LEU A 407 -10.12 -7.39 21.11
C LEU A 407 -10.40 -7.47 22.63
N ALA A 408 -10.36 -8.66 23.23
CA ALA A 408 -10.55 -8.84 24.67
C ALA A 408 -9.46 -8.12 25.50
N SER A 409 -8.24 -8.02 24.98
CA SER A 409 -7.13 -7.32 25.63
C SER A 409 -7.27 -5.78 25.63
N LEU A 410 -8.09 -5.22 24.74
CA LEU A 410 -8.27 -3.76 24.57
C LEU A 410 -9.26 -3.16 25.58
N THR A 411 -9.38 -3.72 26.78
CA THR A 411 -10.22 -3.21 27.86
C THR A 411 -9.43 -2.26 28.76
N GLU A 412 -10.11 -1.42 29.54
CA GLU A 412 -9.43 -0.74 30.63
C GLU A 412 -9.03 -1.80 31.66
N ARG A 413 -7.75 -1.83 32.06
CA ARG A 413 -7.41 -2.52 33.30
C ARG A 413 -8.22 -1.83 34.39
N SER A 414 -9.22 -2.52 34.93
CA SER A 414 -9.93 -2.06 36.11
C SER A 414 -8.88 -1.61 37.10
N ALA A 415 -8.93 -0.35 37.52
CA ALA A 415 -8.11 0.12 38.63
C ALA A 415 -8.30 -0.91 39.74
N ARG A 416 -7.25 -1.66 40.08
CA ARG A 416 -7.34 -2.67 41.13
C ARG A 416 -7.87 -1.93 42.34
N TYR A 417 -9.07 -2.29 42.76
CA TYR A 417 -9.67 -1.82 43.98
C TYR A 417 -8.64 -2.09 45.09
N ARG A 418 -7.98 -1.04 45.60
CA ARG A 418 -7.32 -1.09 46.89
C ARG A 418 -8.43 -0.90 47.90
N PRO A 419 -8.85 -1.93 48.65
CA PRO A 419 -9.73 -1.70 49.78
C PRO A 419 -9.05 -0.67 50.68
N ARG A 420 -9.77 0.39 51.04
CA ARG A 420 -9.37 1.28 52.13
C ARG A 420 -9.18 0.38 53.34
N SER A 421 -7.96 0.22 53.80
CA SER A 421 -7.67 -0.29 55.13
C SER A 421 -8.44 0.58 56.12
N GLN A 422 -9.45 -0.01 56.76
CA GLN A 422 -10.07 0.58 57.94
C GLN A 422 -8.97 0.67 59.00
N GLU A 423 -8.58 1.89 59.35
CA GLU A 423 -7.82 2.11 60.58
C GLU A 423 -8.74 1.78 61.77
N PRO A 424 -8.23 1.06 62.78
CA PRO A 424 -9.02 0.72 63.94
C PRO A 424 -9.28 1.97 64.79
N VAL A 425 -10.54 2.14 65.17
CA VAL A 425 -10.94 3.03 66.26
C VAL A 425 -10.31 2.50 67.54
N THR A 426 -9.18 3.04 67.95
CA THR A 426 -8.68 2.88 69.32
C THR A 426 -9.38 3.91 70.19
N GLY A 427 -10.36 3.44 70.94
CA GLY A 427 -10.88 4.16 72.10
C GLY A 427 -9.97 3.97 73.32
N ARG A 428 -9.93 5.03 74.13
CA ARG A 428 -9.26 5.26 75.42
C ARG A 428 -7.85 5.82 75.36
#